data_AF-A0A8T6CBE2-F1
#
_entry.id   AF-A0A8T6CBE2-F1
#
_cell.length_a   1.000
_cell.length_b   1.000
_cell.length_c   1.000
_cell.angle_alpha   90.00
_cell.angle_beta   90.00
_cell.angle_gamma   90.00
#
_symmetry.space_group_name_H-M   'P 1'
#
loop_
_entity.id
_entity.type
_entity.pdbx_description
1 polymer ?
#
loop_
_entity_poly.entity_id
_entity_poly.type
_entity_poly.pdbx_seq_one_letter_code
_entity_poly.pdbx_strand_id
1 'polypeptide(L)' 'MTDQDTPGRAAVLTVSDRAAAGAFVDTAGPAVASMRREAGFAAADPDV' A
#
# COMPACT_ATOMS: atom_id res chain seq x y z
N MET A 1 -24.70 6.78 17.97
CA MET A 1 -24.16 7.03 16.63
C MET A 1 -22.66 7.04 16.79
N THR A 2 -22.02 5.89 16.58
CA THR A 2 -20.61 5.65 16.93
C THR A 2 -19.66 6.30 15.93
N ASP A 3 -18.51 6.73 16.42
CA ASP A 3 -17.37 7.45 15.84
C ASP A 3 -16.74 6.80 14.58
N GLN A 4 -17.52 6.54 13.52
CA GLN A 4 -17.09 5.71 12.37
C GLN A 4 -17.18 6.47 11.04
N ASP A 5 -16.45 7.59 10.90
CA ASP A 5 -16.36 8.31 9.61
C ASP A 5 -14.92 8.57 9.12
N THR A 6 -13.88 8.04 9.80
CA THR A 6 -12.52 8.10 9.25
C THR A 6 -12.10 6.75 8.68
N PRO A 7 -11.83 6.63 7.36
CA PRO A 7 -11.32 5.40 6.78
C PRO A 7 -10.01 5.00 7.48
N GLY A 8 -9.89 3.71 7.84
CA GLY A 8 -8.69 3.18 8.46
C GLY A 8 -7.45 3.46 7.62
N ARG A 9 -6.31 3.76 8.26
CA ARG A 9 -5.04 4.01 7.54
C ARG A 9 -4.32 2.69 7.27
N ALA A 10 -3.74 2.57 6.09
CA ALA A 10 -2.92 1.42 5.69
C ALA A 10 -1.63 1.88 5.01
N ALA A 11 -0.55 1.11 5.17
CA ALA A 11 0.71 1.29 4.47
C ALA A 11 1.13 -0.03 3.81
N VAL A 12 1.83 0.08 2.69
CA VAL A 12 2.38 -1.07 1.94
C VAL A 12 3.88 -0.88 1.85
N LEU A 13 4.63 -1.89 2.30
CA LEU A 13 6.09 -1.91 2.26
C LEU A 13 6.53 -3.13 1.45
N THR A 14 7.30 -2.90 0.40
CA THR A 14 7.91 -3.96 -0.38
C THR A 14 9.29 -4.29 0.20
N VAL A 15 9.53 -5.57 0.51
CA VAL A 15 10.82 -6.05 1.02
C VAL A 15 11.47 -6.92 -0.04
N SER A 16 12.42 -6.33 -0.78
CA SER A 16 13.17 -7.01 -1.84
C SER A 16 14.44 -6.26 -2.14
N ASP A 17 15.60 -6.89 -1.91
CA ASP A 17 16.91 -6.28 -2.22
C ASP A 17 17.01 -5.87 -3.69
N ARG A 18 16.42 -6.67 -4.60
CA ARG A 18 16.44 -6.37 -6.04
C ARG A 18 15.56 -5.17 -6.38
N ALA A 19 14.41 -5.02 -5.72
CA ALA A 19 13.53 -3.88 -5.96
C ALA A 19 14.13 -2.60 -5.35
N ALA A 20 14.65 -2.69 -4.12
CA ALA A 20 15.35 -1.61 -3.45
C ALA A 20 16.61 -1.16 -4.23
N ALA A 21 17.32 -2.09 -4.88
CA ALA A 21 18.45 -1.77 -5.76
C ALA A 21 18.04 -1.31 -7.19
N GLY A 22 16.74 -1.21 -7.49
CA GLY A 22 16.23 -0.84 -8.82
C GLY A 22 16.45 -1.90 -9.91
N ALA A 23 16.91 -3.10 -9.56
CA ALA A 23 17.13 -4.22 -10.49
C ALA A 23 15.85 -4.95 -10.87
N PHE A 24 14.75 -4.70 -10.16
CA PHE A 24 13.43 -5.26 -10.46
C PHE A 24 12.33 -4.26 -10.10
N VAL A 25 11.35 -4.08 -10.98
CA VAL A 25 10.22 -3.17 -10.71
C VAL A 25 9.22 -3.86 -9.80
N ASP A 26 8.89 -3.23 -8.67
CA ASP A 26 7.80 -3.68 -7.82
C ASP A 26 6.45 -3.44 -8.48
N THR A 27 5.76 -4.52 -8.84
CA THR A 27 4.37 -4.49 -9.32
C THR A 27 3.37 -4.93 -8.26
N ALA A 28 3.84 -5.56 -7.18
CA ALA A 28 3.00 -6.09 -6.12
C ALA A 28 2.56 -5.00 -5.14
N GLY A 29 3.48 -4.13 -4.71
CA GLY A 29 3.18 -3.00 -3.83
C GLY A 29 2.02 -2.14 -4.35
N PRO A 30 2.05 -1.68 -5.62
CA PRO A 30 0.98 -0.85 -6.17
C PRO A 30 -0.35 -1.60 -6.26
N ALA A 31 -0.34 -2.89 -6.60
CA ALA A 31 -1.54 -3.70 -6.64
C ALA A 31 -2.19 -3.84 -5.25
N VAL A 32 -1.39 -4.07 -4.21
CA VAL A 32 -1.88 -4.16 -2.83
C VAL A 32 -2.41 -2.81 -2.33
N ALA A 33 -1.73 -1.70 -2.66
CA ALA A 33 -2.22 -0.36 -2.33
C ALA A 33 -3.59 -0.07 -2.97
N SER A 34 -3.79 -0.47 -4.24
CA SER A 34 -5.10 -0.39 -4.90
C SER A 34 -6.17 -1.19 -4.16
N MET A 35 -5.88 -2.46 -3.83
CA MET A 35 -6.81 -3.30 -3.08
C MET A 35 -7.20 -2.69 -1.73
N ARG A 36 -6.28 -2.02 -1.03
CA ARG A 36 -6.59 -1.34 0.24
C ARG A 36 -7.51 -0.14 0.03
N ARG A 37 -7.28 0.66 -1.01
CA ARG A 37 -8.15 1.79 -1.36
C ARG A 37 -9.55 1.31 -1.73
N GLU A 38 -9.65 0.26 -2.55
CA GLU A 38 -10.91 -0.39 -2.92
C GLU A 38 -11.67 -0.93 -1.70
N ALA A 39 -10.95 -1.40 -0.68
CA ALA A 39 -11.53 -1.84 0.60
C ALA A 39 -11.88 -0.68 1.57
N GLY A 40 -11.73 0.58 1.15
CA GLY A 40 -12.10 1.76 1.94
C GLY A 40 -11.02 2.23 2.91
N PHE A 41 -9.76 1.80 2.77
CA PHE A 41 -8.65 2.32 3.56
C PHE A 41 -7.99 3.52 2.89
N ALA A 42 -7.50 4.46 3.70
CA ALA A 42 -6.57 5.48 3.26
C ALA A 42 -5.17 4.86 3.13
N ALA A 43 -4.78 4.46 1.91
CA ALA A 43 -3.48 3.86 1.60
C ALA A 43 -2.66 4.73 0.64
N ALA A 44 -1.42 5.02 1.03
CA ALA A 44 -0.42 5.71 0.20
C ALA A 44 0.16 4.78 -0.87
N ASP A 45 0.96 5.33 -1.78
CA ASP A 45 1.77 4.52 -2.69
C ASP A 45 2.83 3.74 -1.90
N PRO A 46 3.19 2.53 -2.35
CA PRO A 46 4.12 1.66 -1.62
C PRO A 46 5.53 2.24 -1.61
N ASP A 47 6.22 2.06 -0.50
CA ASP A 47 7.66 2.28 -0.39
C ASP A 47 8.40 0.99 -0.80
N VAL A 48 9.51 1.14 -1.54
CA VAL A 48 10.39 0.07 -2.05
C VAL A 48 11.82 0.27 -1.54
#